data_AF-A0A3M1ES41-F1
#
_entry.id   AF-A0A3M1ES41-F1
#
_cell.length_a   1.000
_cell.length_b   1.000
_cell.length_c   1.000
_cell.angle_alpha   90.00
_cell.angle_beta   90.00
_cell.angle_gamma   90.00
#
_symmetry.space_group_name_H-M   'P 1'
#
loop_
_entity.id
_entity.type
_entity.pdbx_description
1 polymer ?
#
loop_
_entity_poly.entity_id
_entity_poly.type
_entity_poly.pdbx_seq_one_letter_code
_entity_poly.pdbx_strand_id
1 'polypeptide(L)'
;PVINGLSDYNHPCQAMGDFLTILEHKGSLEGRKLTFVGDGNNVARSLLFAASKLGVHFAIATPPGYELDDESLALAQTFADRSGATIQTFTDPVEAVAGADIIYTDVWTSMGQEAEAQKRLAVFPPYQVNDDLVAHAKEDVIVMHCLPAHRGEEITDSVADGPHSVLFPQAENRLHAQKGILALLMG
;
A
#
# COMPACT_ATOMS: atom_id res chain seq x y z
N PRO A 1 20.83 -14.24 -10.75
CA PRO A 1 19.73 -13.96 -9.79
C PRO A 1 18.39 -13.93 -10.52
N VAL A 2 17.30 -14.41 -9.89
CA VAL A 2 15.93 -14.24 -10.41
C VAL A 2 15.26 -13.16 -9.58
N ILE A 3 14.61 -12.19 -10.23
CA ILE A 3 13.97 -11.04 -9.59
C ILE A 3 12.48 -11.06 -9.93
N ASN A 4 11.61 -11.08 -8.92
CA ASN A 4 10.17 -11.00 -9.15
C ASN A 4 9.77 -9.56 -9.50
N GLY A 5 9.38 -9.36 -10.76
CA GLY A 5 8.81 -8.11 -11.25
C GLY A 5 7.39 -7.90 -10.71
N LEU A 6 6.54 -8.93 -10.74
CA LEU A 6 5.16 -8.97 -10.24
C LEU A 6 4.67 -10.43 -10.28
N SER A 7 3.91 -10.85 -9.28
CA SER A 7 3.14 -12.11 -9.28
C SER A 7 1.84 -11.95 -8.50
N ASP A 8 0.94 -12.92 -8.58
CA ASP A 8 -0.30 -12.97 -7.78
C ASP A 8 -0.01 -12.95 -6.27
N TYR A 9 1.17 -13.42 -5.86
CA TYR A 9 1.58 -13.45 -4.47
C TYR A 9 2.23 -12.14 -4.02
N ASN A 10 3.17 -11.56 -4.76
CA ASN A 10 3.78 -10.30 -4.33
C ASN A 10 4.34 -9.46 -5.49
N HIS A 11 4.51 -8.17 -5.20
CA HIS A 11 5.11 -7.17 -6.05
C HIS A 11 6.27 -6.46 -5.32
N PRO A 12 7.37 -7.18 -5.00
CA PRO A 12 8.41 -6.67 -4.10
C PRO A 12 9.17 -5.48 -4.67
N CYS A 13 9.33 -5.40 -6.00
CA CYS A 13 9.96 -4.24 -6.64
C CYS A 13 9.13 -2.96 -6.49
N GLN A 14 7.79 -3.06 -6.41
CA GLN A 14 6.92 -1.92 -6.13
C GLN A 14 7.16 -1.41 -4.72
N ALA A 15 7.09 -2.31 -3.73
CA ALA A 15 7.34 -1.94 -2.33
C ALA A 15 8.70 -1.24 -2.14
N MET A 16 9.76 -1.68 -2.83
CA MET A 16 11.06 -1.00 -2.75
C MET A 16 11.02 0.46 -3.24
N GLY A 17 10.29 0.73 -4.33
CA GLY A 17 10.05 2.10 -4.81
C GLY A 17 9.15 2.89 -3.85
N ASP A 18 8.16 2.23 -3.27
CA ASP A 18 7.24 2.85 -2.31
C ASP A 18 7.99 3.34 -1.06
N PHE A 19 8.78 2.48 -0.41
CA PHE A 19 9.52 2.86 0.79
C PHE A 19 10.65 3.86 0.51
N LEU A 20 11.22 3.88 -0.69
CA LEU A 20 12.11 4.97 -1.10
C LEU A 20 11.36 6.31 -1.12
N THR A 21 10.16 6.32 -1.70
CA THR A 21 9.31 7.52 -1.78
C THR A 21 8.88 7.99 -0.39
N ILE A 22 8.48 7.07 0.48
CA ILE A 22 8.11 7.40 1.87
C ILE A 22 9.29 8.01 2.60
N LEU A 23 10.49 7.43 2.46
CA LEU A 23 11.70 7.96 3.09
C LEU A 23 12.01 9.39 2.62
N GLU A 24 11.88 9.67 1.33
CA GLU A 24 12.12 10.99 0.75
C GLU A 24 11.11 12.04 1.24
N HIS A 25 9.84 11.68 1.38
CA HIS A 25 8.78 12.63 1.76
C HIS A 25 8.62 12.78 3.28
N LYS A 26 8.95 11.75 4.08
CA LYS A 26 8.78 11.76 5.54
C LYS A 26 10.08 11.86 6.33
N GLY A 27 11.23 11.75 5.66
CA GLY A 27 12.57 11.83 6.25
C GLY A 27 12.99 10.60 7.08
N SER A 28 12.04 9.78 7.51
CA SER A 28 12.26 8.53 8.24
C SER A 28 11.13 7.53 7.97
N LEU A 29 11.43 6.24 8.17
CA LEU A 29 10.44 5.15 8.08
C LEU A 29 9.96 4.69 9.45
N GLU A 30 10.88 4.49 10.39
CA GLU A 30 10.56 3.94 11.70
C GLU A 30 9.50 4.78 12.43
N GLY A 31 8.48 4.11 12.97
CA GLY A 31 7.37 4.71 13.70
C GLY A 31 6.31 5.39 12.83
N ARG A 32 6.47 5.43 11.50
CA ARG A 32 5.44 5.92 10.58
C ARG A 32 4.30 4.92 10.46
N LYS A 33 3.08 5.42 10.25
CA LYS A 33 1.90 4.59 9.99
C LYS A 33 1.56 4.59 8.50
N LEU A 34 1.70 3.45 7.84
CA LEU A 34 1.20 3.18 6.50
C LEU A 34 -0.13 2.45 6.60
N THR A 35 -1.18 3.03 6.01
CA THR A 35 -2.52 2.43 5.96
C THR A 35 -2.86 2.06 4.52
N PHE A 36 -3.08 0.77 4.26
CA PHE A 36 -3.61 0.29 3.00
C PHE A 36 -5.14 0.21 3.06
N VAL A 37 -5.83 0.70 2.03
CA VAL A 37 -7.29 0.69 1.95
C VAL A 37 -7.69 0.03 0.63
N GLY A 38 -8.40 -1.10 0.68
CA GLY A 38 -8.81 -1.82 -0.53
C GLY A 38 -8.66 -3.33 -0.43
N ASP A 39 -8.20 -3.97 -1.50
CA ASP A 39 -8.09 -5.43 -1.62
C ASP A 39 -6.79 -5.96 -0.98
N GLY A 40 -6.85 -7.06 -0.23
CA GLY A 40 -5.71 -7.75 0.37
C GLY A 40 -4.85 -8.49 -0.67
N ASN A 41 -4.33 -7.76 -1.65
CA ASN A 41 -3.68 -8.29 -2.83
C ASN A 41 -2.14 -8.41 -2.70
N ASN A 42 -1.47 -8.65 -3.82
CA ASN A 42 -0.01 -8.77 -3.90
C ASN A 42 0.76 -7.51 -3.48
N VAL A 43 0.23 -6.31 -3.75
CA VAL A 43 0.82 -5.04 -3.35
C VAL A 43 0.65 -4.84 -1.85
N ALA A 44 -0.56 -5.03 -1.32
CA ALA A 44 -0.83 -4.98 0.11
C ALA A 44 0.08 -5.94 0.90
N ARG A 45 0.25 -7.18 0.41
CA ARG A 45 1.16 -8.18 1.01
C ARG A 45 2.62 -7.73 0.98
N SER A 46 3.05 -7.09 -0.11
CA SER A 46 4.43 -6.59 -0.25
C SER A 46 4.71 -5.42 0.68
N LEU A 47 3.74 -4.51 0.81
CA LEU A 47 3.80 -3.39 1.74
C LEU A 47 3.83 -3.87 3.19
N LEU A 48 3.00 -4.87 3.55
CA LEU A 48 3.01 -5.50 4.86
C LEU A 48 4.40 -6.05 5.21
N PHE A 49 5.00 -6.83 4.31
CA PHE A 49 6.33 -7.42 4.57
C PHE A 49 7.44 -6.39 4.64
N ALA A 50 7.41 -5.35 3.80
CA ALA A 50 8.43 -4.32 3.85
C ALA A 50 8.25 -3.40 5.06
N ALA A 51 7.02 -2.98 5.39
CA ALA A 51 6.70 -2.16 6.55
C ALA A 51 7.16 -2.83 7.85
N SER A 52 6.76 -4.09 8.03
CA SER A 52 7.11 -4.88 9.22
C SER A 52 8.63 -5.10 9.37
N LYS A 53 9.40 -5.10 8.28
CA LYS A 53 10.87 -5.17 8.35
C LYS A 53 11.54 -3.82 8.63
N LEU A 54 10.91 -2.72 8.22
CA LEU A 54 11.47 -1.37 8.25
C LEU A 54 11.03 -0.56 9.48
N GLY A 55 10.28 -1.18 10.42
CA GLY A 55 9.78 -0.51 11.62
C GLY A 55 8.61 0.44 11.36
N VAL A 56 7.90 0.26 10.23
CA VAL A 56 6.72 1.05 9.86
C VAL A 56 5.48 0.31 10.35
N HIS A 57 4.63 1.00 11.11
CA HIS A 57 3.34 0.48 11.54
C HIS A 57 2.43 0.29 10.32
N PHE A 58 1.95 -0.93 10.13
CA PHE A 58 1.08 -1.29 9.01
C PHE A 58 -0.36 -1.43 9.50
N ALA A 59 -1.26 -0.70 8.87
CA ALA A 59 -2.70 -0.87 9.03
C ALA A 59 -3.30 -1.25 7.67
N ILE A 60 -4.34 -2.08 7.66
CA ILE A 60 -5.09 -2.39 6.46
C ILE A 60 -6.59 -2.39 6.73
N ALA A 61 -7.36 -1.73 5.86
CA ALA A 61 -8.81 -1.81 5.81
C ALA A 61 -9.24 -2.54 4.55
N THR A 62 -9.90 -3.68 4.74
CA THR A 62 -10.43 -4.52 3.65
C THR A 62 -11.89 -4.89 3.92
N PRO A 63 -12.73 -5.03 2.88
CA PRO A 63 -14.04 -5.65 3.04
C PRO A 63 -13.93 -7.10 3.55
N PRO A 64 -14.94 -7.60 4.28
CA PRO A 64 -14.97 -8.99 4.69
C PRO A 64 -14.84 -9.96 3.52
N GLY A 65 -13.92 -10.91 3.60
CA GLY A 65 -13.61 -11.88 2.53
C GLY A 65 -12.55 -11.43 1.51
N TYR A 66 -11.96 -10.25 1.70
CA TYR A 66 -10.89 -9.68 0.86
C TYR A 66 -9.63 -9.37 1.68
N GLU A 67 -9.47 -10.01 2.83
CA GLU A 67 -8.34 -9.81 3.74
C GLU A 67 -7.04 -10.43 3.19
N LEU A 68 -5.91 -10.00 3.74
CA LEU A 68 -4.65 -10.74 3.62
C LEU A 68 -4.76 -12.09 4.33
N ASP A 69 -4.09 -13.10 3.77
CA ASP A 69 -4.07 -14.45 4.36
C ASP A 69 -3.34 -14.49 5.71
N ASP A 70 -3.83 -15.36 6.61
CA ASP A 70 -3.28 -15.54 7.96
C ASP A 70 -1.79 -15.91 7.96
N GLU A 71 -1.33 -16.65 6.95
CA GLU A 71 0.08 -17.03 6.81
C GLU A 71 0.97 -15.81 6.60
N SER A 72 0.55 -14.90 5.71
CA SER A 72 1.24 -13.63 5.46
C SER A 72 1.23 -12.73 6.69
N LEU A 73 0.10 -12.62 7.40
CA LEU A 73 0.02 -11.86 8.65
C LEU A 73 0.95 -12.43 9.73
N ALA A 74 0.94 -13.75 9.92
CA ALA A 74 1.82 -14.41 10.88
C ALA A 74 3.30 -14.24 10.54
N LEU A 75 3.68 -14.37 9.27
CA LEU A 75 5.05 -14.14 8.83
C LEU A 75 5.48 -12.70 9.07
N ALA A 76 4.64 -11.72 8.72
CA ALA A 76 4.92 -10.32 8.94
C ALA A 76 5.07 -9.98 10.44
N GLN A 77 4.29 -10.63 11.31
CA GLN A 77 4.42 -10.47 12.76
C GLN A 77 5.83 -10.85 13.25
N THR A 78 6.46 -11.90 12.68
CA THR A 78 7.85 -12.25 13.04
C THR A 78 8.87 -11.17 12.69
N PHE A 79 8.59 -10.34 11.67
CA PHE A 79 9.42 -9.21 11.32
C PHE A 79 9.13 -8.01 12.23
N ALA A 80 7.85 -7.77 12.51
CA ALA A 80 7.39 -6.70 13.39
C ALA A 80 7.93 -6.84 14.81
N ASP A 81 7.97 -8.05 15.37
CA ASP A 81 8.53 -8.34 16.70
C ASP A 81 10.01 -7.93 16.81
N ARG A 82 10.73 -7.91 15.69
CA ARG A 82 12.15 -7.53 15.63
C ARG A 82 12.37 -6.05 15.36
N SER A 83 11.47 -5.41 14.61
CA SER A 83 11.59 -4.02 14.18
C SER A 83 10.86 -3.04 15.10
N GLY A 84 9.95 -3.52 15.95
CA GLY A 84 9.05 -2.67 16.74
C GLY A 84 7.83 -2.16 15.97
N ALA A 85 7.63 -2.61 14.72
CA ALA A 85 6.41 -2.31 13.96
C ALA A 85 5.17 -2.95 14.61
N THR A 86 3.99 -2.44 14.25
CA THR A 86 2.69 -3.03 14.62
C THR A 86 1.92 -3.35 13.36
N ILE A 87 1.08 -4.38 13.42
CA ILE A 87 0.20 -4.78 12.32
C ILE A 87 -1.24 -4.74 12.84
N GLN A 88 -2.12 -4.04 12.13
CA GLN A 88 -3.53 -3.91 12.50
C GLN A 88 -4.42 -4.11 11.28
N THR A 89 -5.51 -4.86 11.46
CA THR A 89 -6.52 -5.09 10.43
C THR A 89 -7.83 -4.45 10.85
N PHE A 90 -8.54 -3.87 9.89
CA PHE A 90 -9.77 -3.14 10.08
C PHE A 90 -10.78 -3.51 9.00
N THR A 91 -12.05 -3.34 9.33
CA THR A 91 -13.13 -3.34 8.33
C THR A 91 -13.59 -1.92 8.02
N ASP A 92 -13.48 -0.97 8.96
CA ASP A 92 -13.78 0.44 8.71
C ASP A 92 -12.52 1.18 8.19
N PRO A 93 -12.55 1.73 6.97
CA PRO A 93 -11.42 2.50 6.44
C PRO A 93 -11.17 3.79 7.23
N VAL A 94 -12.19 4.42 7.83
CA VAL A 94 -12.03 5.64 8.63
C VAL A 94 -11.23 5.34 9.90
N GLU A 95 -11.52 4.23 10.58
CA GLU A 95 -10.74 3.78 11.75
C GLU A 95 -9.29 3.47 11.36
N ALA A 96 -9.09 2.85 10.20
CA ALA A 96 -7.76 2.47 9.73
C ALA A 96 -6.88 3.68 9.43
N VAL A 97 -7.41 4.70 8.72
CA VAL A 97 -6.63 5.88 8.30
C VAL A 97 -6.38 6.87 9.44
N ALA A 98 -7.06 6.74 10.57
CA ALA A 98 -6.86 7.61 11.73
C ALA A 98 -5.38 7.68 12.15
N GLY A 99 -4.79 8.86 12.06
CA GLY A 99 -3.37 9.09 12.39
C GLY A 99 -2.36 8.49 11.40
N ALA A 100 -2.78 8.12 10.18
CA ALA A 100 -1.88 7.65 9.13
C ALA A 100 -0.90 8.75 8.67
N ASP A 101 0.36 8.38 8.47
CA ASP A 101 1.34 9.22 7.76
C ASP A 101 1.26 8.99 6.24
N ILE A 102 0.82 7.79 5.83
CA ILE A 102 0.66 7.36 4.44
C ILE A 102 -0.68 6.63 4.28
N ILE A 103 -1.47 7.03 3.28
CA ILE A 103 -2.60 6.25 2.78
C ILE A 103 -2.19 5.63 1.45
N TYR A 104 -2.44 4.33 1.29
CA TYR A 104 -2.18 3.59 0.06
C TYR A 104 -3.45 2.90 -0.39
N THR A 105 -3.73 2.92 -1.69
CA THR A 105 -4.77 2.07 -2.29
C THR A 105 -4.28 1.49 -3.62
N ASP A 106 -5.02 0.52 -4.12
CA ASP A 106 -4.80 -0.14 -5.41
C ASP A 106 -6.16 -0.52 -5.99
N VAL A 107 -6.18 -0.84 -7.28
CA VAL A 107 -7.39 -1.24 -8.00
C VAL A 107 -8.13 -2.35 -7.27
N TRP A 108 -9.46 -2.22 -7.18
CA TRP A 108 -10.28 -3.23 -6.50
C TRP A 108 -10.30 -4.57 -7.21
N THR A 109 -10.12 -4.56 -8.54
CA THR A 109 -10.08 -5.77 -9.37
C THR A 109 -8.68 -5.94 -9.94
N SER A 110 -7.93 -6.91 -9.41
CA SER A 110 -6.59 -7.23 -9.92
C SER A 110 -6.66 -7.89 -11.30
N MET A 111 -5.55 -7.88 -12.04
CA MET A 111 -5.44 -8.61 -13.32
C MET A 111 -5.79 -10.09 -13.13
N GLY A 112 -6.66 -10.63 -13.98
CA GLY A 112 -7.12 -12.03 -13.90
C GLY A 112 -8.39 -12.25 -13.06
N GLN A 113 -8.96 -11.19 -12.48
CA GLN A 113 -10.20 -11.25 -11.68
C GLN A 113 -11.40 -10.60 -12.39
N GLU A 114 -11.35 -10.46 -13.72
CA GLU A 114 -12.34 -9.70 -14.50
C GLU A 114 -13.76 -10.27 -14.37
N ALA A 115 -13.90 -11.59 -14.15
CA ALA A 115 -15.18 -12.25 -13.91
C ALA A 115 -15.85 -11.82 -12.59
N GLU A 116 -15.10 -11.26 -11.64
CA GLU A 116 -15.59 -10.81 -10.34
C GLU A 116 -15.80 -9.30 -10.26
N ALA A 117 -15.45 -8.55 -11.30
CA ALA A 117 -15.47 -7.09 -11.32
C ALA A 117 -16.81 -6.51 -10.81
N GLN A 118 -17.94 -7.04 -11.27
CA GLN A 118 -19.26 -6.57 -10.86
C GLN A 118 -19.56 -6.81 -9.36
N LYS A 119 -19.05 -7.91 -8.79
CA LYS A 119 -19.23 -8.17 -7.35
C LYS A 119 -18.37 -7.22 -6.53
N ARG A 120 -17.12 -7.00 -6.94
CA ARG A 120 -16.19 -6.08 -6.29
C ARG A 120 -16.71 -4.63 -6.31
N LEU A 121 -17.21 -4.17 -7.45
CA LEU A 121 -17.82 -2.83 -7.59
C LEU A 121 -19.01 -2.59 -6.66
N ALA A 122 -19.68 -3.64 -6.16
CA ALA A 122 -20.75 -3.51 -5.18
C ALA A 122 -20.24 -3.45 -3.72
N VAL A 123 -19.04 -3.96 -3.45
CA VAL A 123 -18.50 -4.14 -2.08
C VAL A 123 -17.48 -3.07 -1.72
N PHE A 124 -16.63 -2.67 -2.66
CA PHE A 124 -15.53 -1.76 -2.41
C PHE A 124 -15.84 -0.24 -2.40
N PRO A 125 -16.99 0.30 -2.85
CA PRO A 125 -17.25 1.75 -2.78
C PRO A 125 -17.01 2.42 -1.42
N PRO A 126 -17.30 1.79 -0.26
CA PRO A 126 -16.97 2.35 1.05
C PRO A 126 -15.46 2.53 1.31
N TYR A 127 -14.60 1.87 0.53
CA TYR A 127 -13.13 1.88 0.64
C TYR A 127 -12.46 2.80 -0.39
N GLN A 128 -13.23 3.63 -1.11
CA GLN A 128 -12.66 4.63 -2.02
C GLN A 128 -11.84 5.66 -1.24
N VAL A 129 -10.63 5.93 -1.71
CA VAL A 129 -9.81 7.04 -1.22
C VAL A 129 -10.28 8.35 -1.85
N ASN A 130 -11.04 9.11 -1.07
CA ASN A 130 -11.57 10.43 -1.39
C ASN A 130 -11.16 11.47 -0.34
N ASP A 131 -11.48 12.75 -0.58
CA ASP A 131 -11.08 13.85 0.31
C ASP A 131 -11.59 13.66 1.75
N ASP A 132 -12.81 13.14 1.92
CA ASP A 132 -13.40 12.88 3.24
C ASP A 132 -12.58 11.83 4.01
N LEU A 133 -12.19 10.73 3.36
CA LEU A 133 -11.34 9.71 3.99
C LEU A 133 -9.95 10.26 4.32
N VAL A 134 -9.35 11.01 3.40
CA VAL A 134 -8.02 11.62 3.59
C VAL A 134 -8.02 12.60 4.78
N ALA A 135 -9.13 13.32 5.01
CA ALA A 135 -9.26 14.26 6.12
C ALA A 135 -9.22 13.62 7.52
N HIS A 136 -9.37 12.29 7.62
CA HIS A 136 -9.24 11.55 8.89
C HIS A 136 -7.78 11.17 9.22
N ALA A 137 -6.85 11.32 8.29
CA ALA A 137 -5.43 11.10 8.51
C ALA A 137 -4.72 12.35 9.08
N LYS A 138 -3.39 12.30 9.20
CA LYS A 138 -2.60 13.47 9.61
C LYS A 138 -2.65 14.57 8.55
N GLU A 139 -2.53 15.83 8.97
CA GLU A 139 -2.54 16.98 8.06
C GLU A 139 -1.45 16.91 6.98
N ASP A 140 -0.31 16.28 7.27
CA ASP A 140 0.81 16.14 6.33
C ASP A 140 0.80 14.82 5.56
N VAL A 141 -0.29 14.04 5.60
CA VAL A 141 -0.40 12.71 4.96
C VAL A 141 -0.01 12.75 3.48
N ILE A 142 0.63 11.67 3.02
CA ILE A 142 0.84 11.43 1.58
C ILE A 142 -0.07 10.29 1.12
N VAL A 143 -0.59 10.41 -0.10
CA VAL A 143 -1.42 9.39 -0.76
C VAL A 143 -0.62 8.74 -1.88
N MET A 144 -0.61 7.40 -1.87
CA MET A 144 0.16 6.56 -2.78
C MET A 144 -0.75 5.54 -3.50
N HIS A 145 -0.37 5.19 -4.72
CA HIS A 145 -1.05 4.21 -5.56
C HIS A 145 -0.06 3.63 -6.58
N CYS A 146 0.03 2.30 -6.71
CA CYS A 146 1.04 1.66 -7.58
C CYS A 146 0.85 1.87 -9.09
N LEU A 147 -0.37 2.23 -9.49
CA LEU A 147 -0.83 2.45 -10.87
C LEU A 147 -0.94 1.14 -11.67
N PRO A 148 -1.78 1.10 -12.73
CA PRO A 148 -2.71 2.15 -13.18
C PRO A 148 -3.87 2.35 -12.20
N ALA A 149 -4.37 3.59 -12.09
CA ALA A 149 -5.54 3.91 -11.27
C ALA A 149 -6.81 3.98 -12.12
N HIS A 150 -7.92 3.46 -11.61
CA HIS A 150 -9.27 3.69 -12.11
C HIS A 150 -9.90 4.86 -11.35
N ARG A 151 -9.78 6.05 -11.93
CA ARG A 151 -10.35 7.28 -11.39
C ARG A 151 -11.86 7.16 -11.17
N GLY A 152 -12.30 7.46 -9.95
CA GLY A 152 -13.69 7.33 -9.52
C GLY A 152 -14.05 5.95 -8.96
N GLU A 153 -13.12 4.99 -8.96
CA GLU A 153 -13.23 3.70 -8.26
C GLU A 153 -12.40 3.75 -6.97
N GLU A 154 -11.20 3.18 -6.92
CA GLU A 154 -10.39 3.14 -5.71
C GLU A 154 -9.89 4.51 -5.24
N ILE A 155 -9.75 5.46 -6.16
CA ILE A 155 -9.26 6.80 -5.88
C ILE A 155 -10.00 7.84 -6.72
N THR A 156 -10.31 8.98 -6.09
CA THR A 156 -10.94 10.12 -6.77
C THR A 156 -9.92 11.00 -7.50
N ASP A 157 -10.38 11.77 -8.48
CA ASP A 157 -9.53 12.71 -9.21
C ASP A 157 -8.89 13.75 -8.30
N SER A 158 -9.66 14.30 -7.36
CA SER A 158 -9.21 15.33 -6.42
C SER A 158 -8.08 14.84 -5.53
N VAL A 159 -8.11 13.57 -5.12
CA VAL A 159 -7.02 12.98 -4.34
C VAL A 159 -5.84 12.60 -5.24
N ALA A 160 -6.08 11.96 -6.39
CA ALA A 160 -5.03 11.49 -7.28
C ALA A 160 -4.17 12.64 -7.85
N ASP A 161 -4.77 13.80 -8.12
CA ASP A 161 -4.08 15.01 -8.60
C ASP A 161 -3.93 16.08 -7.49
N GLY A 162 -4.31 15.74 -6.27
CA GLY A 162 -4.35 16.65 -5.13
C GLY A 162 -3.00 16.90 -4.48
N PRO A 163 -2.95 17.81 -3.50
CA PRO A 163 -1.72 18.21 -2.82
C PRO A 163 -1.07 17.09 -1.99
N HIS A 164 -1.84 16.07 -1.59
CA HIS A 164 -1.33 14.91 -0.86
C HIS A 164 -0.79 13.82 -1.78
N SER A 165 -1.04 13.89 -3.09
CA SER A 165 -0.64 12.84 -4.03
C SER A 165 0.87 12.82 -4.25
N VAL A 166 1.45 11.62 -4.15
CA VAL A 166 2.83 11.36 -4.56
C VAL A 166 2.92 10.22 -5.58
N LEU A 167 1.83 9.97 -6.32
CA LEU A 167 1.69 8.88 -7.30
C LEU A 167 2.79 8.87 -8.38
N PHE A 168 3.13 10.03 -8.94
CA PHE A 168 4.16 10.12 -9.98
C PHE A 168 5.59 10.05 -9.44
N PRO A 169 5.95 10.75 -8.35
CA PRO A 169 7.23 10.50 -7.66
C PRO A 169 7.42 9.03 -7.29
N GLN A 170 6.37 8.37 -6.79
CA GLN A 170 6.36 6.94 -6.51
C GLN A 170 6.65 6.09 -7.75
N ALA A 171 5.99 6.39 -8.87
CA ALA A 171 6.22 5.70 -10.13
C ALA A 171 7.66 5.89 -10.66
N GLU A 172 8.22 7.09 -10.56
CA GLU A 172 9.61 7.38 -10.93
C GLU A 172 10.60 6.57 -10.08
N ASN A 173 10.34 6.47 -8.77
CA ASN A 173 11.20 5.77 -7.82
C ASN A 173 11.35 4.26 -8.09
N ARG A 174 10.47 3.66 -8.90
CA ARG A 174 10.67 2.31 -9.43
C ARG A 174 11.99 2.18 -10.20
N LEU A 175 12.36 3.17 -11.01
CA LEU A 175 13.61 3.17 -11.76
C LEU A 175 14.82 3.14 -10.82
N HIS A 176 14.80 3.99 -9.80
CA HIS A 176 15.91 4.14 -8.86
C HIS A 176 16.05 2.91 -7.95
N ALA A 177 14.94 2.44 -7.38
CA ALA A 177 14.93 1.26 -6.54
C ALA A 177 15.40 0.01 -7.31
N GLN A 178 14.94 -0.20 -8.53
CA GLN A 178 15.33 -1.36 -9.34
C GLN A 178 16.80 -1.30 -9.78
N LYS A 179 17.34 -0.11 -10.09
CA LYS A 179 18.79 0.06 -10.29
C LYS A 179 19.59 -0.38 -9.07
N GLY A 180 19.11 -0.03 -7.86
CA GLY A 180 19.71 -0.47 -6.60
C GLY A 180 19.69 -1.99 -6.43
N ILE A 181 18.56 -2.63 -6.72
CA ILE A 181 18.42 -4.10 -6.69
C ILE A 181 19.42 -4.77 -7.66
N LEU A 182 19.49 -4.30 -8.90
CA LEU A 182 20.38 -4.86 -9.91
C LEU A 182 21.84 -4.70 -9.52
N ALA A 183 22.25 -3.51 -9.08
CA ALA A 183 23.62 -3.24 -8.65
C ALA A 183 24.04 -4.13 -7.47
N LEU A 184 23.15 -4.37 -6.50
CA LEU A 184 23.44 -5.20 -5.34
C LEU A 184 23.53 -6.70 -5.67
N LEU A 185 22.70 -7.20 -6.59
CA LEU A 185 22.62 -8.62 -6.91
C LEU A 185 23.59 -9.06 -8.01
N MET A 186 24.10 -8.12 -8.81
CA MET A 186 24.91 -8.40 -10.00
C MET A 186 26.27 -7.68 -10.00
N GLY A 187 26.52 -6.78 -9.04
CA GLY A 187 27.81 -6.12 -8.83
C GLY A 187 28.67 -6.85 -7.80
#